data_AF-A0AAE1HB28-F1
#
_entry.id   AF-A0AAE1HB28-F1
#
_cell.length_a   1.000
_cell.length_b   1.000
_cell.length_c   1.000
_cell.angle_alpha   90.00
_cell.angle_beta   90.00
_cell.angle_gamma   90.00
#
_symmetry.space_group_name_H-M   'P 1'
#
loop_
_entity.id
_entity.type
_entity.pdbx_description
1 polymer ?
#
loop_
_entity_poly.entity_id
_entity_poly.type
_entity_poly.pdbx_seq_one_letter_code
_entity_poly.pdbx_strand_id
1 'polypeptide(L)'
;MNRGHNTDNFFEASIRVIKDIVLGRTKAYNCCAIVDFVAHVWQGHIKKRLLHYACDRESRPRLQFSRLCKKMPAGGSEKSKELAYEVNSLVGWCSCTVGKCGAFCKHQALIYTRSQKGFPNKPAITYIERYKLALLSLGHEKCPPVRFFLDFDESINVEEECFLSSQRDTVVGTYEVMEDNVLVPVQEDVAMDDGDESTDNPHQTESEVDLSGWLHFNTVSS
;
A
#
# COMPACT_ATOMS: atom_id res chain seq x y z
N MET A 1 20.43 39.47 -1.09
CA MET A 1 19.14 39.82 -1.72
C MET A 1 18.85 38.74 -2.75
N ASN A 2 18.20 37.64 -2.38
CA ASN A 2 18.13 36.44 -3.23
C ASN A 2 16.87 36.53 -4.10
N ARG A 3 17.01 37.25 -5.22
CA ARG A 3 15.98 37.47 -6.24
C ARG A 3 15.62 36.15 -6.95
N GLY A 4 14.40 35.64 -6.73
CA GLY A 4 13.51 35.24 -7.84
C GLY A 4 13.62 33.87 -8.52
N HIS A 5 14.34 32.86 -8.00
CA HIS A 5 14.45 31.54 -8.66
C HIS A 5 13.95 30.34 -7.84
N ASN A 6 13.11 30.55 -6.82
CA ASN A 6 12.59 29.43 -6.02
C ASN A 6 11.53 28.60 -6.75
N THR A 7 10.74 29.23 -7.63
CA THR A 7 9.62 28.56 -8.30
C THR A 7 10.12 27.58 -9.37
N ASP A 8 11.11 27.97 -10.18
CA ASP A 8 11.71 27.10 -11.20
C ASP A 8 12.38 25.88 -10.57
N ASN A 9 13.09 26.08 -9.46
CA ASN A 9 13.74 25.01 -8.71
C ASN A 9 12.71 24.01 -8.13
N PHE A 10 11.59 24.52 -7.60
CA PHE A 10 10.50 23.66 -7.11
C PHE A 10 9.84 22.86 -8.23
N PHE A 11 9.55 23.49 -9.37
CA PHE A 11 8.98 22.81 -10.53
C PHE A 11 9.94 21.76 -11.11
N GLU A 12 11.22 22.08 -11.26
CA GLU A 12 12.22 21.12 -11.75
C GLU A 12 12.35 19.92 -10.79
N ALA A 13 12.39 20.17 -9.48
CA ALA A 13 12.42 19.12 -8.47
C ALA A 13 11.16 18.22 -8.55
N SER A 14 9.98 18.82 -8.70
CA SER A 14 8.71 18.11 -8.82
C SER A 14 8.66 17.23 -10.08
N ILE A 15 9.08 17.78 -11.23
CA ILE A 15 9.19 17.02 -12.50
C ILE A 15 10.18 15.87 -12.36
N ARG A 16 11.31 16.10 -11.68
CA ARG A 16 12.32 15.05 -11.46
C ARG A 16 11.77 13.92 -10.59
N VAL A 17 11.04 14.24 -9.52
CA VAL A 17 10.35 13.25 -8.67
C VAL A 17 9.34 12.43 -9.49
N ILE A 18 8.46 13.09 -10.25
CA ILE A 18 7.47 12.41 -11.08
C ILE A 18 8.19 11.49 -12.09
N LYS A 19 9.18 12.02 -12.82
CA LYS A 19 9.88 11.25 -13.84
C LYS A 19 10.65 10.05 -13.27
N ASP A 20 11.40 10.24 -12.18
CA ASP A 20 12.31 9.21 -11.68
C ASP A 20 11.61 8.17 -10.82
N ILE A 21 10.69 8.59 -9.95
CA ILE A 21 10.02 7.71 -8.98
C ILE A 21 8.74 7.14 -9.57
N VAL A 22 7.88 8.01 -10.07
CA VAL A 22 6.54 7.63 -10.51
C VAL A 22 6.60 6.96 -11.88
N LEU A 23 7.28 7.58 -12.84
CA LEU A 23 7.39 7.09 -14.22
C LEU A 23 8.56 6.13 -14.45
N GLY A 24 9.47 5.97 -13.47
CA GLY A 24 10.61 5.06 -13.60
C GLY A 24 11.56 5.41 -14.75
N ARG A 25 11.81 6.70 -14.99
CA ARG A 25 12.66 7.26 -16.06
C ARG A 25 12.17 6.97 -17.50
N THR A 26 10.85 7.04 -17.74
CA THR A 26 10.34 7.10 -19.12
C THR A 26 10.82 8.37 -19.83
N LYS A 27 10.86 8.35 -21.17
CA LYS A 27 11.37 9.44 -22.02
C LYS A 27 10.47 10.70 -22.08
N ALA A 28 9.63 10.96 -21.06
CA ALA A 28 8.80 12.18 -21.01
C ALA A 28 9.64 13.35 -20.46
N TYR A 29 10.15 14.20 -21.35
CA TYR A 29 11.10 15.26 -20.98
C TYR A 29 10.46 16.64 -20.77
N ASN A 30 9.19 16.84 -21.19
CA ASN A 30 8.49 18.12 -21.05
C ASN A 30 7.17 17.97 -20.26
N CYS A 31 6.68 19.06 -19.66
CA CYS A 31 5.47 19.05 -18.83
C CYS A 31 4.22 18.57 -19.59
N CYS A 32 4.03 19.00 -20.83
CA CYS A 32 2.88 18.60 -21.66
C CYS A 32 2.88 17.08 -21.95
N ALA A 33 4.05 16.50 -22.18
CA ALA A 33 4.24 15.07 -22.41
C ALA A 33 3.99 14.26 -21.14
N ILE A 34 4.27 14.83 -19.96
CA ILE A 34 3.88 14.19 -18.69
C ILE A 34 2.37 14.17 -18.55
N VAL A 35 1.68 15.28 -18.83
CA VAL A 35 0.21 15.35 -18.78
C VAL A 35 -0.41 14.36 -19.77
N ASP A 36 0.06 14.35 -21.01
CA ASP A 36 -0.39 13.41 -22.04
C ASP A 36 -0.12 11.94 -21.65
N PHE A 37 1.05 11.67 -21.07
CA PHE A 37 1.37 10.35 -20.53
C PHE A 37 0.39 9.94 -19.44
N VAL A 38 0.10 10.84 -18.49
CA VAL A 38 -0.82 10.56 -17.38
C VAL A 38 -2.23 10.30 -17.91
N ALA A 39 -2.68 11.07 -18.89
CA ALA A 39 -4.03 10.94 -19.46
C ALA A 39 -4.20 9.66 -20.28
N HIS A 40 -3.22 9.30 -21.13
CA HIS A 40 -3.43 8.27 -22.16
C HIS A 40 -2.58 7.00 -21.99
N VAL A 41 -1.41 7.09 -21.37
CA VAL A 41 -0.42 5.99 -21.33
C VAL A 41 -0.30 5.35 -19.95
N TRP A 42 -0.67 6.08 -18.91
CA TRP A 42 -0.48 5.72 -17.50
C TRP A 42 -0.95 4.31 -17.16
N GLN A 43 -2.20 3.98 -17.51
CA GLN A 43 -2.78 2.68 -17.19
C GLN A 43 -1.98 1.53 -17.78
N GLY A 44 -1.63 1.62 -19.07
CA GLY A 44 -0.81 0.62 -19.75
C GLY A 44 0.60 0.51 -19.13
N HIS A 45 1.19 1.64 -18.73
CA HIS A 45 2.48 1.67 -18.06
C HIS A 45 2.45 0.98 -16.69
N ILE A 46 1.48 1.30 -15.83
CA ILE A 46 1.34 0.67 -14.51
C ILE A 46 1.06 -0.83 -14.67
N LYS A 47 0.14 -1.21 -15.56
CA LYS A 47 -0.14 -2.61 -15.89
C LYS A 47 1.12 -3.38 -16.28
N LYS A 48 1.96 -2.79 -17.15
CA LYS A 48 3.22 -3.41 -17.56
C LYS A 48 4.21 -3.57 -16.41
N ARG A 49 4.30 -2.57 -15.51
CA ARG A 49 5.16 -2.63 -14.32
C ARG A 49 4.71 -3.71 -13.34
N LEU A 50 3.41 -3.78 -13.05
CA LEU A 50 2.84 -4.81 -12.20
C LEU A 50 3.11 -6.21 -12.77
N LEU A 51 2.96 -6.39 -14.09
CA LEU A 51 3.29 -7.64 -14.78
C LEU A 51 4.76 -8.02 -14.71
N HIS A 52 5.66 -7.06 -14.92
CA HIS A 52 7.10 -7.30 -14.80
C HIS A 52 7.46 -7.80 -13.39
N TYR A 53 6.79 -7.26 -12.38
CA TYR A 53 6.96 -7.66 -11.00
C TYR A 53 6.34 -9.03 -10.71
N ALA A 54 5.10 -9.27 -11.14
CA ALA A 54 4.39 -10.53 -10.94
C ALA A 54 5.10 -11.73 -11.59
N CYS A 55 5.66 -11.54 -12.79
CA CYS A 55 6.38 -12.58 -13.51
C CYS A 55 7.87 -12.67 -13.11
N ASP A 56 8.29 -12.04 -12.00
CA ASP A 56 9.67 -11.98 -11.49
C ASP A 56 10.73 -11.57 -12.54
N ARG A 57 10.31 -10.81 -13.57
CA ARG A 57 11.24 -10.26 -14.57
C ARG A 57 12.10 -9.13 -14.00
N GLU A 58 11.73 -8.61 -12.83
CA GLU A 58 12.47 -7.61 -12.05
C GLU A 58 12.75 -8.15 -10.64
N SER A 59 13.85 -8.88 -10.48
CA SER A 59 14.21 -9.54 -9.22
C SER A 59 14.81 -8.59 -8.16
N ARG A 60 15.11 -7.33 -8.52
CA ARG A 60 15.80 -6.38 -7.62
C ARG A 60 15.09 -6.21 -6.27
N PRO A 61 13.76 -5.98 -6.18
CA PRO A 61 13.10 -5.76 -4.91
C PRO A 61 13.13 -7.02 -4.02
N ARG A 62 12.95 -8.20 -4.61
CA ARG A 62 13.07 -9.49 -3.89
C ARG A 62 14.50 -9.70 -3.38
N LEU A 63 15.50 -9.45 -4.21
CA LEU A 63 16.91 -9.58 -3.83
C LEU A 63 17.31 -8.58 -2.75
N GLN A 64 16.86 -7.33 -2.84
CA GLN A 64 17.08 -6.31 -1.83
C GLN A 64 16.44 -6.70 -0.49
N PHE A 65 15.20 -7.17 -0.52
CA PHE A 65 14.50 -7.67 0.66
C PHE A 65 15.20 -8.86 1.31
N SER A 66 15.57 -9.87 0.52
CA SER A 66 16.29 -11.05 1.00
C SER A 66 17.63 -10.65 1.64
N ARG A 67 18.39 -9.77 0.98
CA ARG A 67 19.65 -9.23 1.51
C ARG A 67 19.45 -8.45 2.81
N LEU A 68 18.37 -7.68 2.92
CA LEU A 68 18.05 -6.92 4.12
C LEU A 68 17.72 -7.86 5.28
N CYS A 69 16.84 -8.84 5.07
CA CYS A 69 16.44 -9.81 6.09
C CYS A 69 17.62 -10.65 6.58
N LYS A 70 18.51 -11.10 5.68
CA LYS A 70 19.72 -11.87 6.05
C LYS A 70 20.70 -11.11 6.94
N LYS A 71 20.68 -9.77 6.90
CA LYS A 71 21.55 -8.92 7.72
C LYS A 71 20.98 -8.64 9.11
N MET A 72 19.72 -9.00 9.39
CA MET A 72 19.09 -8.67 10.65
C MET A 72 19.60 -9.61 11.75
N PRO A 73 20.03 -9.07 12.91
CA PRO A 73 20.57 -9.88 13.99
C PRO A 73 19.47 -10.77 14.59
N ALA A 74 19.79 -12.04 14.83
CA ALA A 74 18.88 -13.02 15.41
C ALA A 74 18.48 -12.68 16.86
N GLY A 75 19.38 -12.03 17.61
CA GLY A 75 19.11 -11.46 18.93
C GLY A 75 19.21 -9.93 18.88
N GLY A 76 18.34 -9.22 19.59
CA GLY A 76 18.43 -7.76 19.70
C GLY A 76 19.67 -7.36 20.46
N SER A 77 20.77 -7.11 19.77
CA SER A 77 21.98 -6.63 20.44
C SER A 77 22.01 -5.10 20.42
N GLU A 78 21.93 -4.57 21.63
CA GLU A 78 22.28 -3.21 22.02
C GLU A 78 23.71 -2.85 21.61
N LYS A 79 23.87 -1.65 21.07
CA LYS A 79 25.02 -0.79 21.35
C LYS A 79 24.52 0.64 21.51
N SER A 80 24.79 1.20 22.68
CA SER A 80 24.39 2.51 23.19
C SER A 80 24.47 3.64 22.16
N LYS A 81 23.30 4.19 21.81
CA LYS A 81 22.94 5.62 21.76
C LYS A 81 21.42 5.68 21.64
N GLU A 82 20.82 6.55 22.43
CA GLU A 82 19.40 6.71 22.79
C GLU A 82 18.52 7.11 21.59
N LEU A 83 18.42 6.26 20.56
CA LEU A 83 17.59 6.52 19.38
C LEU A 83 16.58 5.37 19.19
N ALA A 84 15.38 5.59 19.71
CA ALA A 84 14.24 4.71 19.47
C ALA A 84 13.59 5.06 18.12
N TYR A 85 13.16 4.04 17.38
CA TYR A 85 12.35 4.21 16.17
C TYR A 85 10.98 3.59 16.39
N GLU A 86 9.95 4.33 16.04
CA GLU A 86 8.58 3.84 16.02
C GLU A 86 8.34 3.14 14.69
N VAL A 87 7.67 1.99 14.73
CA VAL A 87 7.30 1.22 13.55
C VAL A 87 5.83 0.86 13.64
N ASN A 88 5.05 1.29 12.66
CA ASN A 88 3.66 0.89 12.52
C ASN A 88 3.57 -0.20 11.44
N SER A 89 3.31 -1.42 11.87
CA SER A 89 3.20 -2.58 10.98
C SER A 89 1.94 -2.61 10.13
N LEU A 90 0.85 -1.97 10.57
CA LEU A 90 -0.42 -1.94 9.85
C LEU A 90 -0.32 -1.09 8.58
N VAL A 91 0.30 0.09 8.67
CA VAL A 91 0.47 1.00 7.52
C VAL A 91 1.82 0.87 6.81
N GLY A 92 2.77 0.10 7.37
CA GLY A 92 4.10 -0.02 6.77
C GLY A 92 4.96 1.23 6.95
N TRP A 93 4.81 1.93 8.07
CA TRP A 93 5.56 3.16 8.36
C TRP A 93 6.64 2.94 9.42
N CYS A 94 7.72 3.73 9.35
CA CYS A 94 8.74 3.78 10.39
C CYS A 94 9.31 5.20 10.52
N SER A 95 9.60 5.64 11.74
CA SER A 95 10.13 6.98 12.02
C SER A 95 11.56 7.23 11.54
N CYS A 96 12.25 6.22 11.00
CA CYS A 96 13.57 6.41 10.41
C CYS A 96 13.50 7.12 9.05
N THR A 97 14.62 7.71 8.62
CA THR A 97 14.71 8.47 7.35
C THR A 97 14.22 7.66 6.15
N VAL A 98 14.58 6.37 6.08
CA VAL A 98 14.16 5.47 5.01
C VAL A 98 12.68 5.12 5.12
N GLY A 99 12.20 4.82 6.33
CA GLY A 99 10.81 4.42 6.59
C GLY A 99 9.81 5.56 6.38
N LYS A 100 10.21 6.81 6.66
CA LYS A 100 9.43 8.01 6.37
C LYS A 100 9.13 8.20 4.88
N CYS A 101 9.98 7.66 4.01
CA CYS A 101 9.75 7.65 2.56
C CYS A 101 8.90 6.46 2.09
N GLY A 102 8.34 5.66 3.00
CA GLY A 102 7.52 4.48 2.68
C GLY A 102 8.33 3.24 2.28
N ALA A 103 9.66 3.32 2.22
CA ALA A 103 10.49 2.18 1.87
C ALA A 103 10.60 1.16 3.01
N PHE A 104 10.66 -0.13 2.66
CA PHE A 104 10.84 -1.20 3.63
C PHE A 104 12.22 -1.13 4.28
N CYS A 105 12.28 -0.63 5.52
CA CYS A 105 13.53 -0.29 6.18
C CYS A 105 14.05 -1.45 7.04
N LYS A 106 15.30 -1.33 7.52
CA LYS A 106 15.90 -2.34 8.42
C LYS A 106 15.12 -2.53 9.74
N HIS A 107 14.46 -1.51 10.25
CA HIS A 107 13.68 -1.63 11.48
C HIS A 107 12.43 -2.49 11.26
N GLN A 108 11.73 -2.25 10.15
CA GLN A 108 10.62 -3.10 9.70
C GLN A 108 11.10 -4.52 9.39
N ALA A 109 12.27 -4.67 8.76
CA ALA A 109 12.88 -5.97 8.53
C ALA A 109 13.17 -6.72 9.84
N LEU A 110 13.59 -6.05 10.92
CA LEU A 110 13.82 -6.72 12.21
C LEU A 110 12.52 -7.26 12.79
N ILE A 111 11.46 -6.45 12.73
CA ILE A 111 10.15 -6.86 13.24
C ILE A 111 9.62 -8.02 12.39
N TYR A 112 9.76 -7.94 11.07
CA TYR A 112 9.41 -9.02 10.16
C TYR A 112 10.14 -10.33 10.49
N THR A 113 11.47 -10.30 10.67
CA THR A 113 12.23 -11.53 10.94
C THR A 113 11.89 -12.17 12.28
N ARG A 114 11.43 -11.39 13.27
CA ARG A 114 11.03 -11.90 14.60
C ARG A 114 9.59 -12.35 14.70
N SER A 115 8.67 -11.57 14.15
CA SER A 115 7.23 -11.75 14.34
C SER A 115 6.53 -12.38 13.13
N GLN A 116 7.21 -12.45 11.98
CA GLN A 116 6.63 -12.85 10.69
C GLN A 116 5.37 -12.06 10.30
N LYS A 117 5.10 -10.91 10.94
CA LYS A 117 3.99 -10.03 10.59
C LYS A 117 4.24 -9.41 9.22
N GLY A 118 3.22 -9.43 8.37
CA GLY A 118 3.24 -8.77 7.07
C GLY A 118 3.32 -7.25 7.21
N PHE A 119 3.92 -6.60 6.22
CA PHE A 119 3.92 -5.14 6.07
C PHE A 119 3.37 -4.80 4.68
N PRO A 120 2.50 -3.78 4.54
CA PRO A 120 1.92 -3.44 3.24
C PRO A 120 2.95 -2.89 2.24
N ASN A 121 4.04 -2.30 2.73
CA ASN A 121 5.14 -1.78 1.91
C ASN A 121 6.25 -2.83 1.65
N LYS A 122 6.13 -4.05 2.17
CA LYS A 122 7.06 -5.13 1.84
C LYS A 122 6.88 -5.49 0.36
N PRO A 123 7.98 -5.81 -0.37
CA PRO A 123 7.86 -6.33 -1.71
C PRO A 123 7.02 -7.62 -1.73
N ALA A 124 6.20 -7.78 -2.75
CA ALA A 124 5.47 -9.01 -3.01
C ALA A 124 6.46 -10.12 -3.41
N ILE A 125 6.83 -10.95 -2.44
CA ILE A 125 7.85 -11.99 -2.60
C ILE A 125 7.25 -13.38 -2.79
N THR A 126 6.04 -13.61 -2.28
CA THR A 126 5.38 -14.92 -2.35
C THR A 126 4.69 -15.11 -3.72
N TYR A 127 4.53 -16.36 -4.14
CA TYR A 127 3.79 -16.68 -5.37
C TYR A 127 2.35 -16.14 -5.36
N ILE A 128 1.71 -16.09 -4.19
CA ILE A 128 0.35 -15.57 -4.01
C ILE A 128 0.29 -14.06 -4.22
N GLU A 129 1.20 -13.32 -3.60
CA GLU A 129 1.29 -11.87 -3.79
C GLU A 129 1.56 -11.54 -5.27
N ARG A 130 2.43 -12.32 -5.94
CA ARG A 130 2.69 -12.20 -7.37
C ARG A 130 1.45 -12.51 -8.22
N TYR A 131 0.72 -13.57 -7.90
CA TYR A 131 -0.54 -13.90 -8.57
C TYR A 131 -1.56 -12.77 -8.43
N LYS A 132 -1.72 -12.17 -7.24
CA LYS A 132 -2.62 -11.03 -7.03
C LYS A 132 -2.24 -9.83 -7.90
N LEU A 133 -0.94 -9.55 -8.06
CA LEU A 133 -0.47 -8.48 -8.96
C LEU A 133 -0.74 -8.81 -10.43
N ALA A 134 -0.55 -10.07 -10.84
CA ALA A 134 -0.90 -10.52 -12.19
C ALA A 134 -2.40 -10.42 -12.44
N LEU A 135 -3.22 -10.79 -11.47
CA LEU A 135 -4.68 -10.73 -11.54
C LEU A 135 -5.16 -9.28 -11.70
N LEU A 136 -4.62 -8.37 -10.89
CA LEU A 136 -4.90 -6.94 -11.00
C LEU A 136 -4.50 -6.37 -12.38
N SER A 137 -3.43 -6.91 -12.97
CA SER A 137 -2.91 -6.43 -14.26
C SER A 137 -3.67 -6.98 -15.46
N LEU A 138 -3.97 -8.28 -15.46
CA LEU A 138 -4.51 -9.02 -16.61
C LEU A 138 -6.03 -9.16 -16.56
N GLY A 139 -6.62 -9.08 -15.37
CA GLY A 139 -8.00 -9.48 -15.12
C GLY A 139 -8.14 -11.00 -15.00
N HIS A 140 -9.32 -11.44 -14.56
CA HIS A 140 -9.62 -12.85 -14.28
C HIS A 140 -9.48 -13.75 -15.50
N GLU A 141 -9.89 -13.29 -16.68
CA GLU A 141 -9.92 -14.10 -17.91
C GLU A 141 -8.53 -14.42 -18.46
N LYS A 142 -7.57 -13.50 -18.30
CA LYS A 142 -6.24 -13.60 -18.93
C LYS A 142 -5.14 -13.98 -17.95
N CYS A 143 -5.41 -13.92 -16.64
CA CYS A 143 -4.42 -14.27 -15.64
C CYS A 143 -4.18 -15.79 -15.62
N PRO A 144 -2.93 -16.27 -15.71
CA PRO A 144 -2.61 -17.68 -15.52
C PRO A 144 -3.07 -18.19 -14.14
N PRO A 145 -3.27 -19.50 -13.98
CA PRO A 145 -3.62 -20.07 -12.68
C PRO A 145 -2.50 -19.83 -11.66
N VAL A 146 -2.84 -19.82 -10.36
CA VAL A 146 -1.90 -19.52 -9.28
C VAL A 146 -0.62 -20.39 -9.35
N ARG A 147 -0.77 -21.65 -9.74
CA ARG A 147 0.34 -22.60 -9.93
C ARG A 147 1.41 -22.15 -10.94
N PHE A 148 1.07 -21.26 -11.86
CA PHE A 148 2.03 -20.67 -12.81
C PHE A 148 3.09 -19.82 -12.10
N PHE A 149 2.76 -19.26 -10.95
CA PHE A 149 3.63 -18.35 -10.21
C PHE A 149 4.47 -19.04 -9.13
N LEU A 150 4.36 -20.35 -8.95
CA LEU A 150 5.18 -21.09 -7.98
C LEU A 150 6.65 -21.05 -8.38
N ASP A 151 7.51 -20.89 -7.39
CA ASP A 151 8.92 -21.20 -7.57
C ASP A 151 9.14 -22.72 -7.57
N PHE A 152 10.27 -23.16 -8.14
CA PHE A 152 10.56 -24.60 -8.32
C PHE A 152 10.53 -25.42 -7.03
N ASP A 153 10.89 -24.78 -5.90
CA ASP A 153 10.98 -25.42 -4.59
C ASP A 153 9.70 -25.24 -3.74
N GLU A 154 8.64 -24.61 -4.29
CA GLU A 154 7.40 -24.32 -3.57
C GLU A 154 6.28 -25.32 -3.91
N SER A 155 5.51 -25.74 -2.89
CA SER A 155 4.31 -26.56 -3.06
C SER A 155 3.05 -25.73 -2.77
N ILE A 156 1.99 -25.93 -3.56
CA ILE A 156 0.69 -25.28 -3.32
C ILE A 156 0.05 -25.87 -2.06
N ASN A 157 -0.43 -25.01 -1.18
CA ASN A 157 -1.37 -25.44 -0.14
C ASN A 157 -2.79 -25.46 -0.74
N VAL A 158 -3.43 -26.63 -0.74
CA VAL A 158 -4.72 -26.88 -1.42
C VAL A 158 -5.83 -25.93 -0.92
N GLU A 159 -5.75 -25.52 0.35
CA GLU A 159 -6.69 -24.59 0.98
C GLU A 159 -6.61 -23.17 0.37
N GLU A 160 -5.41 -22.70 -0.01
CA GLU A 160 -5.20 -21.39 -0.63
C GLU A 160 -5.65 -21.36 -2.10
N GLU A 161 -5.50 -22.47 -2.82
CA GLU A 161 -5.97 -22.59 -4.21
C GLU A 161 -7.49 -22.43 -4.29
N CYS A 162 -8.22 -23.05 -3.36
CA CYS A 162 -9.68 -22.95 -3.27
C CYS A 162 -10.13 -21.51 -2.99
N PHE A 163 -9.51 -20.83 -2.02
CA PHE A 163 -9.83 -19.44 -1.71
C PHE A 163 -9.55 -18.49 -2.90
N LEU A 164 -8.41 -18.63 -3.57
CA LEU A 164 -8.07 -17.82 -4.74
C LEU A 164 -8.92 -18.13 -5.97
N SER A 165 -9.46 -19.35 -6.07
CA SER A 165 -10.43 -19.71 -7.10
C SER A 165 -11.78 -19.03 -6.86
N SER A 166 -12.25 -18.96 -5.61
CA SER A 166 -13.53 -18.32 -5.26
C SER A 166 -13.52 -16.79 -5.45
N GLN A 167 -12.36 -16.15 -5.28
CA GLN A 167 -12.18 -14.73 -5.62
C GLN A 167 -12.21 -14.45 -7.12
N ARG A 168 -12.13 -15.48 -7.98
CA ARG A 168 -12.25 -15.24 -9.43
C ARG A 168 -13.64 -14.78 -9.85
N ASP A 169 -14.65 -15.14 -9.09
CA ASP A 169 -16.04 -14.98 -9.51
C ASP A 169 -16.70 -13.72 -8.91
N THR A 170 -16.01 -12.96 -8.05
CA THR A 170 -16.64 -11.89 -7.23
C THR A 170 -16.26 -10.46 -7.58
N VAL A 171 -15.32 -10.18 -8.49
CA VAL A 171 -14.91 -8.79 -8.82
C VAL A 171 -15.69 -8.23 -10.02
N VAL A 172 -17.01 -8.11 -9.86
CA VAL A 172 -17.81 -7.14 -10.63
C VAL A 172 -18.26 -6.08 -9.63
N GLY A 173 -17.31 -5.24 -9.22
CA GLY A 173 -17.60 -4.03 -8.46
C GLY A 173 -18.10 -2.96 -9.42
N THR A 174 -19.42 -2.77 -9.46
CA THR A 174 -20.10 -1.66 -10.10
C THR A 174 -19.54 -0.33 -9.59
N TYR A 175 -18.83 0.41 -10.43
CA TYR A 175 -18.71 1.85 -10.28
C TYR A 175 -19.97 2.47 -10.91
N GLU A 176 -20.98 2.73 -10.10
CA GLU A 176 -22.07 3.60 -10.53
C GLU A 176 -21.50 5.01 -10.67
N VAL A 177 -21.53 5.51 -11.91
CA VAL A 177 -21.27 6.90 -12.22
C VAL A 177 -22.44 7.70 -11.64
N MET A 178 -22.19 8.49 -10.59
CA MET A 178 -23.17 9.46 -10.14
C MET A 178 -23.15 10.65 -11.11
N GLU A 179 -24.02 10.60 -12.13
CA GLU A 179 -24.35 11.75 -12.95
C GLU A 179 -25.39 12.63 -12.22
N ASP A 180 -25.06 13.92 -12.13
CA ASP A 180 -25.92 15.10 -12.02
C ASP A 180 -27.31 14.95 -11.38
N ASN A 181 -27.57 15.70 -10.30
CA ASN A 181 -28.79 16.52 -10.20
C ASN A 181 -28.72 17.63 -9.13
N VAL A 182 -28.51 18.84 -9.63
CA VAL A 182 -29.31 20.06 -9.42
C VAL A 182 -30.02 20.23 -8.07
N LEU A 183 -29.63 21.30 -7.37
CA LEU A 183 -30.37 21.94 -6.29
C LEU A 183 -31.75 22.43 -6.76
N VAL A 184 -32.81 22.01 -6.09
CA VAL A 184 -34.07 22.76 -6.01
C VAL A 184 -34.51 22.82 -4.53
N PRO A 185 -34.87 24.00 -4.00
CA PRO A 185 -35.27 24.17 -2.60
C PRO A 185 -36.79 23.98 -2.40
N VAL A 186 -37.21 24.03 -1.11
CA VAL A 186 -38.59 24.29 -0.61
C VAL A 186 -39.42 22.98 -0.40
N GLN A 187 -40.19 22.70 0.67
CA GLN A 187 -40.85 23.50 1.72
C GLN A 187 -41.10 22.64 3.00
N GLU A 188 -41.35 23.32 4.12
CA GLU A 188 -41.89 22.79 5.38
C GLU A 188 -43.28 22.15 5.19
N ASP A 189 -43.56 21.07 5.92
CA ASP A 189 -44.90 20.79 6.44
C ASP A 189 -44.82 20.20 7.85
N VAL A 190 -45.49 20.90 8.76
CA VAL A 190 -45.67 20.64 10.18
C VAL A 190 -46.85 19.69 10.36
N ALA A 191 -46.71 18.66 11.20
CA ALA A 191 -47.86 18.04 11.85
C ALA A 191 -47.46 17.61 13.26
N MET A 192 -48.18 18.17 14.24
CA MET A 192 -48.16 17.84 15.65
C MET A 192 -48.88 16.52 15.89
N ASP A 193 -48.40 15.71 16.84
CA ASP A 193 -49.25 14.81 17.62
C ASP A 193 -48.68 14.64 19.03
N ASP A 194 -49.59 14.67 20.00
CA ASP A 194 -49.36 14.88 21.44
C ASP A 194 -49.36 13.58 22.25
N GLY A 195 -48.50 13.51 23.28
CA GLY A 195 -48.67 12.76 24.54
C GLY A 195 -48.41 11.23 24.51
N ASP A 196 -47.89 10.58 25.56
CA ASP A 196 -47.44 11.01 26.89
C ASP A 196 -46.63 9.87 27.56
N GLU A 197 -45.70 10.27 28.43
CA GLU A 197 -45.10 9.63 29.62
C GLU A 197 -44.80 8.11 29.74
N SER A 198 -43.53 7.74 29.94
CA SER A 198 -42.97 7.31 31.26
C SER A 198 -41.65 6.48 31.19
N THR A 199 -40.65 7.01 31.90
CA THR A 199 -39.64 6.39 32.80
C THR A 199 -38.57 5.38 32.32
N ASP A 200 -37.33 5.76 32.68
CA ASP A 200 -36.19 4.97 33.18
C ASP A 200 -35.07 4.48 32.22
N ASN A 201 -33.96 5.22 32.27
CA ASN A 201 -32.58 4.84 31.93
C ASN A 201 -31.82 4.73 33.28
N PRO A 202 -30.92 3.75 33.54
CA PRO A 202 -29.55 3.85 33.02
C PRO A 202 -28.81 2.51 32.79
N HIS A 203 -27.99 2.40 31.75
CA HIS A 203 -26.54 2.14 31.89
C HIS A 203 -25.87 1.99 30.52
N GLN A 204 -25.01 2.95 30.20
CA GLN A 204 -23.98 2.83 29.18
C GLN A 204 -22.81 2.00 29.73
N THR A 205 -22.38 1.01 28.98
CA THR A 205 -21.01 0.47 29.06
C THR A 205 -20.43 0.54 27.67
N GLU A 206 -19.59 1.55 27.44
CA GLU A 206 -18.72 1.67 26.29
C GLU A 206 -17.72 0.50 26.32
N SER A 207 -17.76 -0.36 25.30
CA SER A 207 -16.68 -1.33 25.09
C SER A 207 -15.52 -0.62 24.42
N GLU A 208 -14.42 -0.48 25.16
CA GLU A 208 -13.11 -0.03 24.69
C GLU A 208 -12.72 -0.69 23.36
N VAL A 209 -12.39 0.14 22.38
CA VAL A 209 -11.69 -0.31 21.17
C VAL A 209 -10.22 -0.44 21.55
N ASP A 210 -9.75 -1.67 21.74
CA ASP A 210 -8.35 -1.97 22.03
C ASP A 210 -7.44 -1.55 20.86
N LEU A 211 -6.71 -0.45 21.05
CA LEU A 211 -5.73 0.14 20.12
C LEU A 211 -4.33 -0.45 20.32
N SER A 212 -4.20 -1.77 20.46
CA SER A 212 -2.91 -2.46 20.61
C SER A 212 -2.15 -2.61 19.26
N GLY A 213 -1.96 -1.50 18.54
CA GLY A 213 -1.20 -1.43 17.29
C GLY A 213 0.25 -0.91 17.41
N TRP A 214 0.64 -0.44 18.60
CA TRP A 214 1.91 0.27 18.80
C TRP A 214 2.99 -0.63 19.40
N LEU A 215 3.79 -1.24 18.54
CA LEU A 215 4.96 -2.01 18.95
C LEU A 215 6.19 -1.12 18.98
N HIS A 216 6.62 -0.73 20.18
CA HIS A 216 7.87 -0.02 20.40
C HIS A 216 9.03 -1.01 20.36
N PHE A 217 9.90 -0.90 19.35
CA PHE A 217 11.10 -1.74 19.24
C PHE A 217 12.34 -0.89 18.98
N ASN A 218 13.28 -0.95 19.92
CA ASN A 218 14.59 -0.31 19.82
C ASN A 218 15.47 -1.05 18.81
N THR A 219 15.88 -0.40 17.72
CA THR A 219 16.68 -1.02 16.65
C THR A 219 17.72 -0.06 16.05
N VAL A 220 18.99 -0.50 15.95
CA VAL A 220 20.19 0.34 15.66
C VAL A 220 20.63 0.25 14.18
N SER A 221 21.26 1.31 13.62
CA SER A 221 21.88 1.35 12.27
C SER A 221 23.40 1.31 12.35
N SER A 222 24.03 0.57 11.46
CA SER A 222 25.37 0.90 10.91
C SER A 222 25.22 1.58 9.57
#